data_AF-A0A919MQU6-F1
#
_entry.id   AF-A0A919MQU6-F1
#
_cell.length_a   1.000
_cell.length_b   1.000
_cell.length_c   1.000
_cell.angle_alpha   90.00
_cell.angle_beta   90.00
_cell.angle_gamma   90.00
#
_symmetry.space_group_name_H-M   'P 1'
#
loop_
_entity.id
_entity.type
_entity.pdbx_description
1 polymer ?
#
loop_
_entity_poly.entity_id
_entity_poly.type
_entity_poly.pdbx_seq_one_letter_code
_entity_poly.pdbx_strand_id
1 'polypeptide(L)'
;MTLTLPTFEAGTALLARRNPVAKLAAALLFSAPLIATLDPLTPTLALAVELAVLPLFGMSYGALFRRAWPLALAAAGIVVTLVLFAAERTGATVATLGPFAVTTGVLVTALGMVLRIFAIALPGIMVFATTDPTDLADALVQNVRAPARFAIGALAAFRLVPLLGQEWQMLSLARRARGIDAGRNPLAKLRLFGSTAFALLVGALRRGGRLAVAMDARGFDAGTPRTYARRQVLGRADVALMVGAMLLSTAALTTSVLLGVFRPIIG
;
A
#
# COMPACT_ATOMS: atom_id res chain seq x y z
N MET A 1 -20.52 -4.12 20.63
CA MET A 1 -19.06 -4.30 20.39
C MET A 1 -18.65 -3.31 19.32
N THR A 2 -18.36 -2.08 19.73
CA THR A 2 -18.00 -0.95 18.89
C THR A 2 -16.61 -1.18 18.31
N LEU A 3 -16.53 -1.42 17.00
CA LEU A 3 -15.27 -1.38 16.25
C LEU A 3 -14.81 0.08 16.20
N THR A 4 -14.06 0.49 17.22
CA THR A 4 -13.21 1.67 17.15
C THR A 4 -12.13 1.37 16.12
N LEU A 5 -12.33 1.86 14.89
CA LEU A 5 -11.23 2.01 13.95
C LEU A 5 -10.14 2.82 14.68
N PRO A 6 -8.87 2.39 14.69
CA PRO A 6 -7.82 3.16 15.33
C PRO A 6 -7.85 4.55 14.72
N THR A 7 -8.26 5.52 15.54
CA THR A 7 -8.19 6.94 15.24
C THR A 7 -6.75 7.23 14.89
N PHE A 8 -6.53 7.88 13.74
CA PHE A 8 -5.23 8.37 13.32
C PHE A 8 -4.67 9.24 14.46
N GLU A 9 -3.83 8.66 15.32
CA GLU A 9 -2.87 9.44 16.07
C GLU A 9 -1.91 9.99 15.03
N ALA A 10 -2.27 11.15 14.49
CA ALA A 10 -1.37 12.03 13.76
C ALA A 10 -0.30 12.48 14.75
N GLY A 11 0.62 11.55 15.02
CA GLY A 11 1.73 11.72 15.93
C GLY A 11 2.56 12.91 15.48
N THR A 12 3.10 13.60 16.47
CA THR A 12 3.95 14.80 16.44
C THR A 12 5.25 14.69 15.61
N ALA A 13 5.36 13.69 14.73
CA ALA A 13 6.56 13.36 13.97
C ALA A 13 6.82 14.30 12.79
N LEU A 14 8.09 14.68 12.63
CA LEU A 14 8.58 15.68 11.67
C LEU A 14 8.31 15.32 10.20
N LEU A 15 8.28 14.03 9.87
CA LEU A 15 7.97 13.56 8.52
C LEU A 15 6.48 13.26 8.31
N ALA A 16 5.71 12.98 9.37
CA ALA A 16 4.28 12.70 9.24
C ALA A 16 3.49 13.92 8.73
N ARG A 17 3.95 15.15 8.99
CA ARG A 17 3.30 16.39 8.52
C ARG A 17 3.66 16.82 7.10
N ARG A 18 4.49 16.04 6.39
CA ARG A 18 5.02 16.41 5.07
C ARG A 18 4.05 16.13 3.94
N ASN A 19 4.28 16.79 2.80
CA ASN A 19 3.38 16.73 1.65
C ASN A 19 3.16 15.27 1.20
N PRO A 20 1.90 14.78 1.09
CA PRO A 20 1.57 13.42 0.66
C PRO A 20 2.24 12.99 -0.64
N VAL A 21 2.30 13.89 -1.63
CA VAL A 21 2.91 13.60 -2.93
C VAL A 21 4.43 13.46 -2.79
N ALA A 22 5.07 14.27 -1.94
CA ALA A 22 6.50 14.15 -1.71
C ALA A 22 6.88 12.87 -0.98
N LYS A 23 6.05 12.42 -0.02
CA LYS A 23 6.21 11.11 0.64
C LYS A 23 6.08 9.96 -0.36
N LEU A 24 5.04 10.00 -1.21
CA LEU A 24 4.87 9.00 -2.26
C LEU A 24 6.04 9.00 -3.26
N ALA A 25 6.46 10.18 -3.70
CA ALA A 25 7.62 10.32 -4.58
C ALA A 25 8.89 9.79 -3.91
N ALA A 26 9.11 10.08 -2.63
CA ALA A 26 10.23 9.54 -1.87
C ALA A 26 10.19 8.01 -1.77
N ALA A 27 9.03 7.41 -1.51
CA ALA A 27 8.88 5.95 -1.49
C ALA A 27 9.14 5.32 -2.87
N LEU A 28 8.68 5.95 -3.96
CA LEU A 28 8.96 5.52 -5.32
C LEU A 28 10.44 5.66 -5.69
N LEU A 29 11.08 6.78 -5.34
CA LEU A 29 12.51 7.01 -5.58
C LEU A 29 13.40 6.09 -4.75
N PHE A 30 12.97 5.75 -3.53
CA PHE A 30 13.67 4.78 -2.69
C PHE A 30 13.57 3.36 -3.28
N SER A 31 12.39 2.96 -3.74
CA SER A 31 12.14 1.62 -4.26
C SER A 31 12.64 1.38 -5.69
N ALA A 32 12.72 2.40 -6.55
CA ALA A 32 13.07 2.23 -7.96
C ALA A 32 14.45 1.56 -8.20
N PRO A 33 15.56 1.95 -7.52
CA PRO A 33 16.86 1.28 -7.68
C PRO A 33 16.86 -0.17 -7.20
N LEU A 34 16.07 -0.48 -6.17
CA LEU A 34 15.92 -1.84 -5.63
C LEU A 34 15.25 -2.79 -6.63
N ILE A 35 14.51 -2.26 -7.61
CA ILE A 35 13.91 -3.07 -8.67
C ILE A 35 14.96 -3.57 -9.68
N ALA A 36 16.15 -2.99 -9.75
CA ALA A 36 17.17 -3.39 -10.74
C ALA A 36 18.18 -4.44 -10.22
N THR A 37 18.11 -4.84 -8.94
CA THR A 37 19.19 -5.57 -8.26
C THR A 37 18.78 -7.00 -7.86
N LEU A 38 19.58 -8.03 -8.18
CA LEU A 38 19.32 -9.43 -7.77
C LEU A 38 19.98 -9.80 -6.43
N ASP A 39 20.81 -8.92 -5.86
CA ASP A 39 21.64 -9.28 -4.72
C ASP A 39 20.87 -9.27 -3.39
N PRO A 40 21.18 -10.20 -2.47
CA PRO A 40 20.60 -10.17 -1.12
C PRO A 40 21.07 -8.98 -0.26
N LEU A 41 22.26 -8.42 -0.52
CA LEU A 41 22.86 -7.38 0.32
C LEU A 41 22.14 -6.03 0.18
N THR A 42 21.87 -5.59 -1.04
CA THR A 42 21.17 -4.31 -1.33
C THR A 42 19.82 -4.17 -0.63
N PRO A 43 18.87 -5.13 -0.72
CA PRO A 43 17.60 -5.05 -0.02
C PRO A 43 17.77 -5.17 1.49
N THR A 44 18.78 -5.89 2.00
CA THR A 44 19.07 -5.92 3.45
C THR A 44 19.48 -4.55 3.97
N LEU A 45 20.41 -3.88 3.28
CA LEU A 45 20.88 -2.54 3.65
C LEU A 45 19.75 -1.52 3.54
N ALA A 46 18.96 -1.57 2.47
CA ALA A 46 17.82 -0.69 2.30
C ALA A 46 16.78 -0.90 3.41
N LEU A 47 16.47 -2.15 3.76
CA LEU A 47 15.55 -2.47 4.85
C LEU A 47 16.08 -1.99 6.21
N ALA A 48 17.38 -2.11 6.47
CA ALA A 48 18.00 -1.59 7.68
C ALA A 48 17.88 -0.06 7.78
N VAL A 49 18.14 0.66 6.68
CA VAL A 49 17.94 2.11 6.61
C VAL A 49 16.48 2.48 6.83
N GLU A 50 15.56 1.75 6.22
CA GLU A 50 14.13 2.00 6.35
C GLU A 50 13.65 1.81 7.81
N LEU A 51 14.08 0.73 8.46
CA LEU A 51 13.80 0.50 9.88
C LEU A 51 14.40 1.60 10.77
N ALA A 52 15.57 2.15 10.42
CA ALA A 52 16.19 3.27 11.14
C ALA A 52 15.43 4.60 10.97
N VAL A 53 14.82 4.84 9.80
CA VAL A 53 14.03 6.06 9.51
C VAL A 53 12.60 5.96 10.05
N LEU A 54 12.09 4.75 10.28
CA LEU A 54 10.75 4.47 10.83
C LEU A 54 10.34 5.34 12.03
N PRO A 55 11.15 5.55 13.09
CA PRO A 55 10.79 6.43 14.22
C PRO A 55 10.58 7.89 13.80
N LEU A 56 11.24 8.37 12.74
CA LEU A 56 11.05 9.72 12.23
C LEU A 56 9.68 9.92 11.55
N PHE A 57 9.04 8.83 11.11
CA PHE A 57 7.65 8.80 10.66
C PHE A 57 6.63 8.72 11.80
N GLY A 58 7.08 8.55 13.05
CA GLY A 58 6.20 8.45 14.23
C GLY A 58 5.44 7.13 14.33
N MET A 59 5.88 6.09 13.61
CA MET A 59 5.30 4.76 13.70
C MET A 59 6.05 3.89 14.70
N SER A 60 5.36 2.98 15.36
CA SER A 60 6.01 1.93 16.15
C SER A 60 6.33 0.70 15.28
N TYR A 61 7.42 0.00 15.59
CA TYR A 61 7.79 -1.24 14.89
C TYR A 61 6.66 -2.29 14.92
N GLY A 62 5.89 -2.37 16.02
CA GLY A 62 4.73 -3.26 16.13
C GLY A 62 3.54 -2.86 15.25
N ALA A 63 3.36 -1.56 14.96
CA ALA A 63 2.36 -1.12 13.99
C ALA A 63 2.76 -1.48 12.56
N LEU A 64 4.05 -1.38 12.24
CA LEU A 64 4.57 -1.84 10.94
C LEU A 64 4.37 -3.35 10.78
N PHE A 65 4.75 -4.14 11.77
CA PHE A 65 4.64 -5.60 11.71
C PHE A 65 3.19 -6.08 11.50
N ARG A 66 2.22 -5.48 12.21
CA ARG A 66 0.78 -5.78 12.01
C ARG A 66 0.29 -5.45 10.61
N ARG A 67 0.82 -4.40 9.98
CA ARG A 67 0.48 -4.00 8.61
C ARG A 67 1.23 -4.81 7.55
N ALA A 68 2.42 -5.30 7.87
CA ALA A 68 3.25 -6.12 6.98
C ALA A 68 2.91 -7.62 7.03
N TRP A 69 2.06 -8.07 7.96
CA TRP A 69 1.59 -9.47 8.04
C TRP A 69 1.08 -10.04 6.70
N PRO A 70 0.23 -9.35 5.91
CA PRO A 70 -0.24 -9.88 4.63
C PRO A 70 0.90 -10.02 3.61
N LEU A 71 1.91 -9.16 3.71
CA LEU A 71 3.12 -9.23 2.90
C LEU A 71 3.98 -10.44 3.28
N ALA A 72 4.02 -10.81 4.56
CA ALA A 72 4.69 -12.03 5.01
C ALA A 72 4.05 -13.30 4.39
N LEU A 73 2.73 -13.31 4.19
CA LEU A 73 2.07 -14.40 3.45
C LEU A 73 2.50 -14.45 1.98
N ALA A 74 2.61 -13.30 1.31
CA ALA A 74 3.10 -13.23 -0.06
C ALA A 74 4.57 -13.70 -0.16
N ALA A 75 5.40 -13.26 0.79
CA ALA A 75 6.80 -13.69 0.90
C ALA A 75 6.93 -15.20 1.13
N ALA A 76 6.11 -15.77 2.01
CA ALA A 76 6.06 -17.22 2.23
C ALA A 76 5.68 -17.98 0.95
N GLY A 77 4.72 -17.46 0.18
CA GLY A 77 4.36 -18.02 -1.13
C GLY A 77 5.55 -18.09 -2.09
N ILE A 78 6.37 -17.03 -2.14
CA ILE A 78 7.54 -16.97 -3.01
C ILE A 78 8.62 -17.96 -2.58
N VAL A 79 8.87 -18.07 -1.27
CA VAL A 79 9.80 -19.08 -0.74
C VAL A 79 9.34 -20.48 -1.14
N VAL A 80 8.06 -20.80 -0.96
CA VAL A 80 7.51 -22.10 -1.36
C VAL A 80 7.67 -22.33 -2.86
N THR A 81 7.36 -21.34 -3.70
CA THR A 81 7.51 -21.46 -5.15
C THR A 81 8.97 -21.68 -5.55
N LEU A 82 9.93 -20.94 -4.99
CA LEU A 82 11.35 -21.10 -5.32
C LEU A 82 11.90 -22.43 -4.83
N VAL A 83 11.53 -22.87 -3.63
CA VAL A 83 11.97 -24.16 -3.09
C VAL A 83 11.45 -25.33 -3.92
N LEU A 84 10.22 -25.24 -4.44
CA LEU A 84 9.60 -26.31 -5.23
C LEU A 84 10.00 -26.28 -6.71
N PHE A 85 10.17 -25.10 -7.32
CA PHE A 85 10.28 -24.91 -8.77
C PHE A 85 11.58 -24.25 -9.25
N ALA A 86 12.57 -24.01 -8.39
CA ALA A 86 13.85 -23.46 -8.86
C ALA A 86 14.51 -24.38 -9.90
N ALA A 87 14.69 -23.84 -11.12
CA ALA A 87 15.33 -24.51 -12.24
C ALA A 87 16.85 -24.69 -12.04
N GLU A 88 17.48 -23.73 -11.36
CA GLU A 88 18.90 -23.77 -11.03
C GLU A 88 19.09 -24.16 -9.56
N ARG A 89 19.55 -25.39 -9.33
CA ARG A 89 19.87 -25.92 -8.00
C ARG A 89 21.38 -25.90 -7.78
N THR A 90 21.92 -24.73 -7.46
CA THR A 90 23.35 -24.53 -7.21
C THR A 90 23.70 -24.71 -5.73
N GLY A 91 24.84 -25.34 -5.44
CA GLY A 91 25.41 -25.50 -4.09
C GLY A 91 25.03 -26.80 -3.37
N ALA A 92 25.45 -26.92 -2.11
CA ALA A 92 25.21 -28.11 -1.28
C ALA A 92 23.73 -28.29 -0.97
N THR A 93 23.25 -29.54 -1.02
CA THR A 93 21.90 -29.93 -0.62
C THR A 93 21.81 -29.94 0.91
N VAL A 94 20.94 -29.08 1.46
CA VAL A 94 20.76 -28.95 2.92
C VAL A 94 19.71 -29.93 3.43
N ALA A 95 18.65 -30.14 2.65
CA ALA A 95 17.59 -31.09 2.98
C ALA A 95 16.94 -31.63 1.70
N THR A 96 16.60 -32.91 1.71
CA THR A 96 15.86 -33.56 0.62
C THR A 96 14.49 -33.98 1.15
N LEU A 97 13.44 -33.43 0.57
CA LEU A 97 12.05 -33.79 0.86
C LEU A 97 11.45 -34.46 -0.39
N GLY A 98 11.73 -35.75 -0.57
CA GLY A 98 11.32 -36.49 -1.78
C GLY A 98 12.04 -35.98 -3.05
N PRO A 99 11.34 -35.73 -4.17
CA PRO A 99 11.95 -35.23 -5.42
C PRO A 99 12.43 -33.76 -5.33
N PHE A 100 12.14 -33.09 -4.21
CA PHE A 100 12.53 -31.70 -3.96
C PHE A 100 13.80 -31.68 -3.10
N ALA A 101 14.90 -31.23 -3.69
CA ALA A 101 16.15 -31.00 -2.98
C ALA A 101 16.31 -29.50 -2.71
N VAL A 102 16.35 -29.13 -1.43
CA VAL A 102 16.61 -27.77 -0.98
C VAL A 102 18.12 -27.55 -1.02
N THR A 103 18.56 -26.65 -1.90
CA THR A 103 19.98 -26.27 -2.01
C THR A 103 20.25 -24.93 -1.32
N THR A 104 21.49 -24.75 -0.87
CA THR A 104 21.97 -23.48 -0.30
C THR A 104 21.77 -22.30 -1.25
N GLY A 105 21.98 -22.48 -2.55
CA GLY A 105 21.77 -21.43 -3.56
C GLY A 105 20.31 -20.97 -3.64
N VAL A 106 19.36 -21.91 -3.63
CA VAL A 106 17.92 -21.59 -3.64
C VAL A 106 17.52 -20.84 -2.36
N LEU A 107 18.08 -21.21 -1.21
CA LEU A 107 17.77 -20.54 0.06
C LEU A 107 18.27 -19.08 0.08
N VAL A 108 19.48 -18.82 -0.41
CA VAL A 108 20.05 -17.46 -0.50
C VAL A 108 19.24 -16.60 -1.47
N THR A 109 18.88 -17.14 -2.63
CA THR A 109 18.05 -16.45 -3.63
C THR A 109 16.64 -16.17 -3.08
N ALA A 110 16.03 -17.13 -2.39
CA ALA A 110 14.72 -16.96 -1.76
C ALA A 110 14.77 -15.90 -0.66
N LEU A 111 15.79 -15.91 0.20
CA LEU A 111 15.99 -14.89 1.22
C LEU A 111 16.15 -13.49 0.59
N GLY A 112 16.96 -13.37 -0.47
CA GLY A 112 17.14 -12.13 -1.22
C GLY A 112 15.82 -11.59 -1.79
N MET A 113 14.99 -12.44 -2.40
CA MET A 113 13.69 -12.03 -2.92
C MET A 113 12.71 -11.62 -1.81
N VAL A 114 12.68 -12.34 -0.71
CA VAL A 114 11.84 -12.00 0.45
C VAL A 114 12.22 -10.61 0.97
N LEU A 115 13.51 -10.41 1.26
CA LEU A 115 14.02 -9.12 1.75
C LEU A 115 13.72 -7.99 0.77
N ARG A 116 13.84 -8.25 -0.53
CA ARG A 116 13.55 -7.28 -1.58
C ARG A 116 12.09 -6.87 -1.62
N ILE A 117 11.17 -7.81 -1.45
CA ILE A 117 9.74 -7.51 -1.41
C ILE A 117 9.39 -6.66 -0.19
N PHE A 118 9.98 -6.97 0.96
CA PHE A 118 9.84 -6.10 2.13
C PHE A 118 10.44 -4.71 1.87
N ALA A 119 11.66 -4.60 1.35
CA ALA A 119 12.32 -3.32 1.08
C ALA A 119 11.58 -2.44 0.05
N ILE A 120 10.82 -3.04 -0.88
CA ILE A 120 10.02 -2.30 -1.87
C ILE A 120 8.64 -1.93 -1.33
N ALA A 121 8.00 -2.83 -0.55
CA ALA A 121 6.63 -2.64 -0.12
C ALA A 121 6.49 -1.84 1.17
N LEU A 122 7.43 -1.97 2.11
CA LEU A 122 7.37 -1.25 3.39
C LEU A 122 7.32 0.28 3.23
N PRO A 123 8.04 0.93 2.29
CA PRO A 123 7.98 2.38 2.15
C PRO A 123 6.57 2.82 1.74
N GLY A 124 5.94 2.06 0.84
CA GLY A 124 4.55 2.28 0.46
C GLY A 124 3.60 2.16 1.65
N ILE A 125 3.76 1.10 2.45
CA ILE A 125 2.96 0.90 3.68
C ILE A 125 3.12 2.07 4.64
N MET A 126 4.35 2.57 4.85
CA MET A 126 4.62 3.74 5.72
C MET A 126 3.94 5.01 5.21
N VAL A 127 3.97 5.26 3.90
CA VAL A 127 3.33 6.44 3.32
C VAL A 127 1.81 6.35 3.45
N PHE A 128 1.19 5.23 3.04
CA PHE A 128 -0.27 5.06 3.15
C PHE A 128 -0.75 5.06 4.61
N ALA A 129 0.08 4.55 5.53
CA ALA A 129 -0.18 4.56 6.96
C ALA A 129 -0.22 5.95 7.58
N THR A 130 0.52 6.91 7.02
CA THR A 130 0.75 8.24 7.61
C THR A 130 0.18 9.37 6.75
N THR A 131 -0.69 9.04 5.79
CA THR A 131 -1.23 9.98 4.82
C THR A 131 -2.75 9.91 4.78
N ASP A 132 -3.39 11.07 4.99
CA ASP A 132 -4.83 11.20 4.83
C ASP A 132 -5.23 11.18 3.35
N PRO A 133 -6.27 10.42 2.96
CA PRO A 133 -6.69 10.32 1.56
C PRO A 133 -7.20 11.64 0.99
N THR A 134 -7.72 12.54 1.85
CA THR A 134 -8.15 13.88 1.44
C THR A 134 -6.94 14.74 1.06
N ASP A 135 -5.90 14.73 1.88
CA ASP A 135 -4.69 15.51 1.61
C ASP A 135 -3.93 14.96 0.40
N LEU A 136 -3.93 13.63 0.23
CA LEU A 136 -3.35 12.99 -0.95
C LEU A 136 -4.06 13.42 -2.24
N ALA A 137 -5.40 13.41 -2.25
CA ALA A 137 -6.17 13.85 -3.41
C ALA A 137 -5.91 15.34 -3.73
N ASP A 138 -5.92 16.20 -2.69
CA ASP A 138 -5.63 17.62 -2.84
C ASP A 138 -4.20 17.86 -3.40
N ALA A 139 -3.21 17.11 -2.90
CA ALA A 139 -1.83 17.22 -3.33
C ALA A 139 -1.61 16.69 -4.76
N LEU A 140 -2.30 15.62 -5.17
CA LEU A 140 -2.24 15.12 -6.55
C LEU A 140 -2.79 16.14 -7.56
N VAL A 141 -3.88 16.81 -7.23
CA VAL A 141 -4.47 17.85 -8.09
C VAL A 141 -3.56 19.07 -8.17
N GLN A 142 -2.99 19.52 -7.05
CA GLN A 142 -2.21 20.77 -7.00
C GLN A 142 -0.76 20.60 -7.49
N ASN A 143 -0.08 19.52 -7.09
CA ASN A 143 1.36 19.35 -7.39
C ASN A 143 1.59 18.58 -8.68
N VAL A 144 0.86 17.48 -8.88
CA VAL A 144 1.00 16.60 -10.05
C VAL A 144 0.11 17.06 -11.21
N ARG A 145 -0.77 18.06 -10.99
CA ARG A 145 -1.75 18.54 -11.98
C ARG A 145 -2.65 17.42 -12.50
N ALA A 146 -2.96 16.44 -11.65
CA ALA A 146 -3.87 15.37 -11.99
C ALA A 146 -5.27 15.93 -12.31
N PRO A 147 -6.01 15.37 -13.30
CA PRO A 147 -7.34 15.87 -13.62
C PRO A 147 -8.25 15.81 -12.40
N ALA A 148 -8.73 16.97 -11.96
CA ALA A 148 -9.48 17.10 -10.71
C ALA A 148 -10.76 16.23 -10.68
N ARG A 149 -11.37 15.97 -11.84
CA ARG A 149 -12.50 15.04 -12.00
C ARG A 149 -12.21 13.65 -11.45
N PHE A 150 -11.02 13.11 -11.74
CA PHE A 150 -10.65 11.75 -11.32
C PHE A 150 -10.19 11.74 -9.86
N ALA A 151 -9.40 12.72 -9.44
CA ALA A 151 -8.92 12.79 -8.05
C ALA A 151 -10.08 12.98 -7.05
N ILE A 152 -11.02 13.89 -7.36
CA ILE A 152 -12.17 14.16 -6.50
C ILE A 152 -13.19 13.01 -6.57
N GLY A 153 -13.39 12.41 -7.74
CA GLY A 153 -14.21 11.20 -7.89
C GLY A 153 -13.66 10.02 -7.08
N ALA A 154 -12.34 9.79 -7.13
CA ALA A 154 -11.68 8.77 -6.32
C ALA A 154 -11.81 9.07 -4.81
N LEU A 155 -11.60 10.33 -4.40
CA LEU A 155 -11.81 10.73 -3.00
C LEU A 155 -13.25 10.50 -2.53
N ALA A 156 -14.24 10.83 -3.36
CA ALA A 156 -15.64 10.57 -3.07
C ALA A 156 -15.92 9.07 -2.92
N ALA A 157 -15.34 8.24 -3.78
CA ALA A 157 -15.43 6.78 -3.67
C ALA A 157 -14.79 6.26 -2.37
N PHE A 158 -13.59 6.74 -2.02
CA PHE A 158 -12.92 6.38 -0.74
C PHE A 158 -13.77 6.75 0.48
N ARG A 159 -14.44 7.91 0.46
CA ARG A 159 -15.37 8.31 1.53
C ARG A 159 -16.65 7.47 1.55
N LEU A 160 -17.04 6.89 0.42
CA LEU A 160 -18.24 6.05 0.31
C LEU A 160 -18.02 4.64 0.88
N VAL A 161 -16.80 4.10 0.81
CA VAL A 161 -16.45 2.76 1.34
C VAL A 161 -16.90 2.54 2.79
N PRO A 162 -16.53 3.40 3.78
CA PRO A 162 -16.96 3.19 5.16
C PRO A 162 -18.48 3.29 5.33
N LEU A 163 -19.15 4.16 4.56
CA LEU A 163 -20.60 4.27 4.56
C LEU A 163 -21.26 2.99 4.06
N LEU A 164 -20.75 2.40 2.97
CA LEU A 164 -21.25 1.12 2.46
C LEU A 164 -21.05 -0.02 3.45
N GLY A 165 -19.96 -0.01 4.23
CA GLY A 165 -19.75 -0.96 5.31
C GLY A 165 -20.80 -0.85 6.42
N GLN A 166 -21.17 0.38 6.81
CA GLN A 166 -22.25 0.62 7.77
C GLN A 166 -23.62 0.20 7.19
N GLU A 167 -23.89 0.51 5.93
CA GLU A 167 -25.13 0.10 5.26
C GLU A 167 -25.23 -1.42 5.12
N TRP A 168 -24.12 -2.10 4.83
CA TRP A 168 -24.04 -3.56 4.82
C TRP A 168 -24.47 -4.13 6.18
N GLN A 169 -23.92 -3.59 7.26
CA GLN A 169 -24.25 -4.03 8.62
C GLN A 169 -25.74 -3.79 8.92
N MET A 170 -26.25 -2.60 8.65
CA MET A 170 -27.67 -2.27 8.86
C MET A 170 -28.60 -3.18 8.05
N LEU A 171 -28.30 -3.41 6.78
CA LEU A 171 -29.09 -4.27 5.91
C LEU A 171 -29.04 -5.74 6.38
N SER A 172 -27.88 -6.21 6.84
CA SER A 172 -27.74 -7.55 7.40
C SER A 172 -28.57 -7.75 8.67
N LEU A 173 -28.58 -6.76 9.57
CA LEU A 173 -29.38 -6.78 10.80
C LEU A 173 -30.88 -6.72 10.49
N ALA A 174 -31.31 -5.85 9.57
CA ALA A 174 -32.71 -5.76 9.15
C ALA A 174 -33.23 -7.06 8.52
N ARG A 175 -32.39 -7.74 7.71
CA ARG A 175 -32.74 -9.03 7.12
C ARG A 175 -32.86 -10.13 8.17
N ARG A 176 -31.94 -10.17 9.14
CA ARG A 176 -32.03 -11.10 10.28
C ARG A 176 -33.28 -10.87 11.12
N ALA A 177 -33.67 -9.62 11.37
CA ALA A 177 -34.92 -9.30 12.07
C ALA A 177 -36.17 -9.77 11.32
N ARG A 178 -36.11 -9.86 9.98
CA ARG A 178 -37.17 -10.43 9.13
C ARG A 178 -37.10 -11.96 8.99
N GLY A 179 -36.26 -12.63 9.78
CA GLY A 179 -36.05 -14.08 9.70
C GLY A 179 -35.28 -14.55 8.46
N ILE A 180 -34.68 -13.63 7.69
CA ILE A 180 -33.89 -13.96 6.51
C ILE A 180 -32.46 -14.24 6.96
N ASP A 181 -32.16 -15.51 7.25
CA ASP A 181 -30.82 -16.00 7.56
C ASP A 181 -30.47 -17.22 6.70
N ALA A 182 -29.20 -17.32 6.31
CA ALA A 182 -28.71 -18.38 5.41
C ALA A 182 -28.33 -19.68 6.14
N GLY A 183 -28.34 -19.67 7.49
CA GLY A 183 -28.03 -20.85 8.31
C GLY A 183 -26.67 -21.48 7.96
N ARG A 184 -26.64 -22.81 7.84
CA ARG A 184 -25.44 -23.60 7.47
C ARG A 184 -25.27 -23.82 5.96
N ASN A 185 -26.25 -23.46 5.13
CA ASN A 185 -26.21 -23.76 3.70
C ASN A 185 -25.34 -22.75 2.93
N PRO A 186 -24.25 -23.19 2.27
CA PRO A 186 -23.35 -22.29 1.54
C PRO A 186 -24.02 -21.60 0.34
N LEU A 187 -24.93 -22.28 -0.36
CA LEU A 187 -25.68 -21.71 -1.49
C LEU A 187 -26.62 -20.58 -1.02
N ALA A 188 -27.29 -20.79 0.11
CA ALA A 188 -28.14 -19.77 0.71
C ALA A 188 -27.32 -18.54 1.15
N LYS A 189 -26.11 -18.75 1.70
CA LYS A 189 -25.20 -17.66 2.07
C LYS A 189 -24.79 -16.83 0.86
N LEU A 190 -24.43 -17.50 -0.24
CA LEU A 190 -24.04 -16.82 -1.47
C LEU A 190 -25.20 -16.02 -2.07
N ARG A 191 -26.41 -16.59 -2.10
CA ARG A 191 -27.61 -15.89 -2.58
C ARG A 191 -27.96 -14.69 -1.69
N LEU A 192 -27.86 -14.83 -0.37
CA LEU A 192 -28.08 -13.75 0.58
C LEU A 192 -27.05 -12.63 0.40
N PHE A 193 -25.77 -12.99 0.26
CA PHE A 193 -24.67 -12.07 -0.03
C PHE A 193 -24.94 -11.30 -1.34
N GLY A 194 -25.24 -12.00 -2.43
CA GLY A 194 -25.52 -11.38 -3.73
C GLY A 194 -26.71 -10.42 -3.68
N SER A 195 -27.81 -10.81 -3.04
CA SER A 195 -28.99 -9.94 -2.89
C SER A 195 -28.74 -8.71 -2.01
N THR A 196 -27.84 -8.82 -1.02
CA THR A 196 -27.43 -7.71 -0.15
C THR A 196 -26.50 -6.76 -0.91
N ALA A 197 -25.52 -7.31 -1.64
CA ALA A 197 -24.62 -6.55 -2.49
C ALA A 197 -25.38 -5.78 -3.59
N PHE A 198 -26.37 -6.40 -4.23
CA PHE A 198 -27.21 -5.74 -5.22
C PHE A 198 -27.99 -4.56 -4.62
N ALA A 199 -28.59 -4.74 -3.44
CA ALA A 199 -29.29 -3.65 -2.76
C ALA A 199 -28.35 -2.48 -2.41
N LEU A 200 -27.13 -2.77 -1.95
CA LEU A 200 -26.12 -1.73 -1.72
C LEU A 200 -25.67 -1.06 -3.02
N LEU A 201 -25.51 -1.81 -4.11
CA LEU A 201 -25.14 -1.26 -5.42
C LEU A 201 -26.19 -0.24 -5.88
N VAL A 202 -27.47 -0.56 -5.78
CA VAL A 202 -28.56 0.38 -6.12
C VAL A 202 -28.51 1.62 -5.22
N GLY A 203 -28.27 1.45 -3.93
CA GLY A 203 -28.08 2.56 -2.98
C GLY A 203 -26.90 3.46 -3.35
N ALA A 204 -25.76 2.86 -3.70
CA ALA A 204 -24.55 3.54 -4.13
C ALA A 204 -24.77 4.33 -5.43
N LEU A 205 -25.41 3.73 -6.43
CA LEU A 205 -25.74 4.39 -7.70
C LEU A 205 -26.65 5.60 -7.49
N ARG A 206 -27.70 5.47 -6.65
CA ARG A 206 -28.60 6.59 -6.34
C ARG A 206 -27.87 7.73 -5.61
N ARG A 207 -26.96 7.39 -4.68
CA ARG A 207 -26.15 8.39 -3.96
C ARG A 207 -25.15 9.07 -4.90
N GLY A 208 -24.49 8.32 -5.77
CA GLY A 208 -23.58 8.83 -6.79
C GLY A 208 -24.29 9.79 -7.75
N GLY A 209 -25.48 9.41 -8.24
CA GLY A 209 -26.29 10.28 -9.12
C GLY A 209 -26.70 11.59 -8.44
N ARG A 210 -27.12 11.55 -7.17
CA ARG A 210 -27.42 12.77 -6.39
C ARG A 210 -26.18 13.65 -6.19
N LEU A 211 -25.03 13.03 -5.93
CA LEU A 211 -23.77 13.75 -5.77
C LEU A 211 -23.37 14.44 -7.09
N ALA A 212 -23.48 13.74 -8.22
CA ALA A 212 -23.19 14.31 -9.53
C ALA A 212 -24.07 15.54 -9.83
N VAL A 213 -25.40 15.41 -9.68
CA VAL A 213 -26.33 16.54 -9.88
C VAL A 213 -26.00 17.71 -8.93
N ALA A 214 -25.65 17.42 -7.68
CA ALA A 214 -25.25 18.46 -6.72
C ALA A 214 -23.91 19.13 -7.09
N MET A 215 -22.99 18.41 -7.70
CA MET A 215 -21.72 18.94 -8.21
C MET A 215 -21.94 19.82 -9.44
N ASP A 216 -22.80 19.40 -10.37
CA ASP A 216 -23.16 20.18 -11.55
C ASP A 216 -23.88 21.48 -11.17
N ALA A 217 -24.83 21.41 -10.23
CA ALA A 217 -25.53 22.59 -9.71
C ALA A 217 -24.59 23.60 -9.02
N ARG A 218 -23.44 23.14 -8.50
CA ARG A 218 -22.40 24.01 -7.91
C ARG A 218 -21.36 24.48 -8.94
N GLY A 219 -21.57 24.19 -10.23
CA GLY A 219 -20.65 24.57 -11.30
C GLY A 219 -19.31 23.86 -11.20
N PHE A 220 -19.27 22.60 -10.75
CA PHE A 220 -18.00 21.87 -10.61
C PHE A 220 -17.19 21.86 -11.91
N ASP A 221 -17.83 21.64 -13.06
CA ASP A 221 -17.18 21.66 -14.38
C ASP A 221 -17.53 22.91 -15.21
N ALA A 222 -17.71 24.06 -14.56
CA ALA A 222 -18.11 25.30 -15.22
C ALA A 222 -17.01 25.96 -16.08
N GLY A 223 -15.84 25.31 -16.27
CA GLY A 223 -14.72 25.85 -17.05
C GLY A 223 -14.04 27.09 -16.44
N THR A 224 -14.45 27.53 -15.24
CA THR A 224 -13.85 28.67 -14.54
C THR A 224 -12.56 28.26 -13.81
N PRO A 225 -11.59 29.18 -13.66
CA PRO A 225 -10.38 28.91 -12.92
C PRO A 225 -10.71 28.57 -11.46
N ARG A 226 -10.32 27.37 -11.02
CA ARG A 226 -10.61 26.86 -9.68
C ARG A 226 -9.69 27.46 -8.62
N THR A 227 -10.27 27.78 -7.46
CA THR A 227 -9.54 28.15 -6.25
C THR A 227 -9.52 27.00 -5.24
N TYR A 228 -8.39 26.79 -4.56
CA TYR A 228 -8.21 25.71 -3.59
C TYR A 228 -8.35 26.19 -2.15
N ALA A 229 -9.24 25.57 -1.37
CA ALA A 229 -9.44 25.92 0.04
C ALA A 229 -8.27 25.51 0.94
N ARG A 230 -7.63 24.37 0.66
CA ARG A 230 -6.39 23.92 1.30
C ARG A 230 -5.26 23.96 0.28
N ARG A 231 -4.25 24.79 0.49
CA ARG A 231 -3.06 24.82 -0.37
C ARG A 231 -2.05 23.76 0.06
N GLN A 232 -1.63 22.93 -0.89
CA GLN A 232 -0.57 21.94 -0.73
C GLN A 232 0.68 22.51 -1.41
N VAL A 233 1.56 23.15 -0.65
CA VAL A 233 2.82 23.72 -1.19
C VAL A 233 3.95 22.74 -0.93
N LEU A 234 4.77 22.47 -1.95
CA LEU A 234 6.02 21.72 -1.78
C LEU A 234 7.06 22.62 -1.12
N GLY A 235 7.43 22.31 0.12
CA GLY A 235 8.48 23.01 0.84
C GLY A 235 9.88 22.46 0.55
N ARG A 236 10.91 23.21 0.94
CA ARG A 236 12.32 22.78 0.82
C ARG A 236 12.60 21.46 1.56
N ALA A 237 11.91 21.23 2.67
CA ALA A 237 12.00 19.98 3.43
C ALA A 237 11.34 18.78 2.72
N ASP A 238 10.32 19.00 1.88
CA ASP A 238 9.74 17.94 1.06
C ASP A 238 10.70 17.53 -0.06
N VAL A 239 11.43 18.50 -0.63
CA VAL A 239 12.52 18.24 -1.58
C VAL A 239 13.68 17.50 -0.90
N ALA A 240 14.08 17.92 0.30
CA ALA A 240 15.11 17.24 1.07
C ALA A 240 14.74 15.78 1.40
N LEU A 241 13.45 15.49 1.65
CA LEU A 241 12.96 14.13 1.82
C LEU A 241 13.13 13.29 0.54
N MET A 242 12.71 13.81 -0.62
CA MET A 242 12.84 13.10 -1.89
C MET A 242 14.31 12.84 -2.25
N VAL A 243 15.16 13.86 -2.09
CA VAL A 243 16.60 13.77 -2.36
C VAL A 243 17.26 12.81 -1.37
N GLY A 244 16.93 12.91 -0.08
CA GLY A 244 17.44 11.99 0.96
C GLY A 244 17.06 10.55 0.69
N ALA A 245 15.81 10.29 0.30
CA ALA A 245 15.36 8.95 -0.08
C ALA A 245 16.13 8.38 -1.28
N MET A 246 16.35 9.20 -2.31
CA MET A 246 17.14 8.80 -3.49
C MET A 246 18.62 8.57 -3.14
N LEU A 247 19.21 9.44 -2.30
CA LEU A 247 20.60 9.29 -1.87
C LEU A 247 20.80 8.04 -1.01
N LEU A 248 19.86 7.71 -0.13
CA LEU A 248 19.94 6.52 0.70
C LEU A 248 19.82 5.22 -0.12
N SER A 249 18.89 5.17 -1.09
CA SER A 249 18.73 3.98 -1.95
C SER A 249 19.92 3.80 -2.90
N THR A 250 20.43 4.90 -3.47
CA THR A 250 21.63 4.86 -4.32
C THR A 250 22.88 4.55 -3.51
N ALA A 251 23.03 5.05 -2.28
CA ALA A 251 24.14 4.69 -1.40
C ALA A 251 24.14 3.19 -1.04
N ALA A 252 22.96 2.61 -0.78
CA ALA A 252 22.84 1.17 -0.57
C ALA A 252 23.25 0.37 -1.83
N LEU A 253 22.83 0.82 -3.01
CA LEU A 253 23.23 0.24 -4.30
C LEU A 253 24.74 0.35 -4.53
N THR A 254 25.33 1.54 -4.38
CA THR A 254 26.76 1.77 -4.59
C THR A 254 27.61 0.98 -3.61
N THR A 255 27.15 0.82 -2.36
CA THR A 255 27.83 -0.02 -1.38
C THR A 255 27.86 -1.47 -1.84
N SER A 256 26.76 -1.98 -2.41
CA SER A 256 26.74 -3.33 -2.98
C SER A 256 27.62 -3.48 -4.23
N VAL A 257 27.71 -2.45 -5.07
CA VAL A 257 28.60 -2.42 -6.26
C VAL A 257 30.06 -2.40 -5.82
N LEU A 258 30.43 -1.56 -4.85
CA LEU A 258 31.80 -1.46 -4.34
C LEU A 258 32.28 -2.73 -3.63
N LEU A 259 31.36 -3.45 -2.99
CA LEU A 259 31.65 -4.77 -2.41
C LEU A 259 31.78 -5.89 -3.45
N GLY A 260 31.57 -5.59 -4.75
CA GLY A 260 31.73 -6.55 -5.85
C GLY A 260 30.69 -7.67 -5.88
N VAL A 261 29.62 -7.55 -5.08
CA VAL A 261 28.55 -8.56 -4.99
C VAL A 261 27.43 -8.28 -6.00
N PHE A 262 27.51 -7.18 -6.76
CA PHE A 262 26.41 -6.73 -7.60
C PHE A 262 26.10 -7.65 -8.78
N ARG A 263 24.88 -8.21 -8.80
CA ARG A 263 24.29 -8.97 -9.91
C ARG A 263 23.12 -8.17 -10.48
N PRO A 264 23.30 -7.51 -11.64
CA PRO A 264 22.20 -6.82 -12.30
C PRO A 264 21.18 -7.84 -12.83
N ILE A 265 19.91 -7.44 -12.87
CA ILE A 265 18.84 -8.22 -13.56
C ILE A 265 19.06 -8.24 -15.07
N ILE A 266 19.65 -7.18 -15.60
CA ILE A 266 19.92 -7.01 -17.03
C ILE A 266 21.42 -7.18 -17.21
N GLY A 267 21.83 -8.39 -17.58
CA GLY A 267 23.20 -8.81 -17.82
C GLY A 267 23.24 -10.26 -18.22
#